data_AF-A0A935B9S7-F1
#
_entry.id   AF-A0A935B9S7-F1
#
_cell.length_a   1.000
_cell.length_b   1.000
_cell.length_c   1.000
_cell.angle_alpha   90.00
_cell.angle_beta   90.00
_cell.angle_gamma   90.00
#
_symmetry.space_group_name_H-M   'P 1'
#
loop_
_entity.id
_entity.type
_entity.pdbx_description
1 polymer ?
#
loop_
_entity_poly.entity_id
_entity_poly.type
_entity_poly.pdbx_seq_one_letter_code
_entity_poly.pdbx_strand_id
1 'polypeptide(L)'
;MESSFSVRNDLEVAHVDDYLAQLVKSVYVLDPFEGGDIDYLLDHLASGLIYRFPFSYRGGTEYDNAFVIGNGSEAFMIIGKQAKFQYSKLNQAARLDSIEEEEISGDDLDFDLF
;
A
#
# COMPACT_ATOMS: atom_id res chain seq x y z
N MET A 1 -4.92 -5.43 24.85
CA MET A 1 -4.79 -4.20 24.03
C MET A 1 -6.17 -3.59 23.91
N GLU A 2 -6.33 -2.31 24.25
CA GLU A 2 -7.64 -1.66 24.31
C GLU A 2 -8.15 -1.29 22.92
N SER A 3 -9.46 -1.03 22.81
CA SER A 3 -10.02 -0.45 21.59
C SER A 3 -9.51 0.97 21.42
N SER A 4 -9.21 1.37 20.19
CA SER A 4 -8.88 2.76 19.85
C SER A 4 -10.02 3.74 20.13
N PHE A 5 -11.26 3.25 20.34
CA PHE A 5 -12.38 4.10 20.76
C PHE A 5 -12.45 4.31 22.28
N SER A 6 -11.69 3.53 23.05
CA SER A 6 -11.67 3.61 24.52
C SER A 6 -10.50 4.40 25.07
N VAL A 7 -9.55 4.80 24.22
CA VAL A 7 -8.32 5.49 24.60
C VAL A 7 -8.05 6.66 23.68
N ARG A 8 -7.21 7.59 24.14
CA ARG A 8 -6.63 8.61 23.28
C ARG A 8 -5.63 7.95 22.34
N ASN A 9 -5.73 8.25 21.05
CA ASN A 9 -4.77 7.81 20.04
C ASN A 9 -3.81 8.95 19.74
N ASP A 10 -2.52 8.74 19.99
CA ASP A 10 -1.50 9.71 19.65
C ASP A 10 -1.05 9.51 18.20
N LEU A 11 -1.08 10.60 17.43
CA LEU A 11 -0.74 10.60 16.01
C LEU A 11 0.76 10.83 15.83
N GLU A 12 1.40 9.97 15.04
CA GLU A 12 2.79 10.13 14.60
C GLU A 12 2.82 10.56 13.13
N VAL A 13 3.71 11.47 12.76
CA VAL A 13 3.95 11.78 11.34
C VAL A 13 4.47 10.53 10.63
N ALA A 14 3.96 10.26 9.44
CA ALA A 14 4.33 9.13 8.61
C ALA A 14 4.82 9.57 7.23
N HIS A 15 5.58 8.70 6.57
CA HIS A 15 6.00 8.94 5.20
C HIS A 15 4.98 8.38 4.20
N VAL A 16 4.91 9.01 3.03
CA VAL A 16 4.04 8.58 1.92
C VAL A 16 4.31 7.13 1.53
N ASP A 17 5.58 6.71 1.50
CA ASP A 17 5.96 5.34 1.16
C ASP A 17 5.40 4.31 2.15
N ASP A 18 5.30 4.66 3.44
CA ASP A 18 4.70 3.79 4.44
C ASP A 18 3.21 3.57 4.17
N TYR A 19 2.51 4.63 3.77
CA TYR A 19 1.09 4.59 3.39
C TYR A 19 0.88 3.77 2.11
N LEU A 20 1.69 4.00 1.07
CA LEU A 20 1.60 3.28 -0.20
C LEU A 20 1.89 1.78 -0.06
N ALA A 21 2.66 1.41 0.95
CA ALA A 21 2.93 0.02 1.32
C ALA A 21 1.81 -0.63 2.15
N GLN A 22 0.69 0.04 2.42
CA GLN A 22 -0.41 -0.52 3.20
C GLN A 22 -1.38 -1.35 2.35
N LEU A 23 -1.67 -2.56 2.82
CA LEU A 23 -2.81 -3.36 2.33
C LEU A 23 -4.09 -2.84 2.99
N VAL A 24 -4.83 -2.01 2.26
CA VAL A 24 -6.06 -1.36 2.74
C VAL A 24 -7.16 -2.39 3.00
N LYS A 25 -7.77 -2.31 4.18
CA LYS A 25 -8.94 -3.10 4.59
C LYS A 25 -10.21 -2.27 4.61
N SER A 26 -10.13 -1.04 5.09
CA SER A 26 -11.28 -0.14 5.22
C SER A 26 -10.85 1.32 5.21
N VAL A 27 -11.79 2.18 4.83
CA VAL A 27 -11.62 3.64 4.78
C VAL A 27 -12.81 4.27 5.48
N TYR A 28 -12.55 5.25 6.33
CA TYR A 28 -13.55 6.01 7.06
C TYR A 28 -13.35 7.49 6.82
N VAL A 29 -14.45 8.25 6.74
CA VAL A 29 -14.41 9.71 6.86
C VAL A 29 -14.43 10.06 8.35
N LEU A 30 -13.55 10.96 8.78
CA LEU A 30 -13.50 11.42 10.15
C LEU A 30 -14.41 12.64 10.32
N ASP A 31 -15.28 12.56 11.31
CA ASP A 31 -16.19 13.63 11.72
C ASP A 31 -15.92 13.95 13.20
N PRO A 32 -15.70 15.22 13.58
CA PRO A 32 -15.53 15.59 14.97
C PRO A 32 -16.75 15.21 15.82
N PHE A 33 -16.50 14.63 16.99
CA PHE A 33 -17.55 14.37 17.97
C PHE A 33 -18.09 15.69 18.54
N GLU A 34 -19.40 15.91 18.43
CA GLU A 34 -20.21 17.01 19.01
C GLU A 34 -19.42 18.24 19.49
N GLY A 35 -19.04 19.11 18.54
CA GLY A 35 -18.36 20.38 18.83
C GLY A 35 -16.84 20.27 19.01
N GLY A 36 -16.26 19.10 18.72
CA GLY A 36 -14.82 18.92 18.60
C GLY A 36 -14.24 19.77 17.47
N ASP A 37 -13.06 20.33 17.73
CA ASP A 37 -12.29 21.08 16.74
C ASP A 37 -11.39 20.12 15.94
N ILE A 38 -11.62 20.06 14.62
CA ILE A 38 -10.81 19.27 13.67
C ILE A 38 -9.91 20.18 12.82
N ASP A 39 -10.03 21.51 12.91
CA ASP A 39 -9.40 22.46 12.00
C ASP A 39 -7.87 22.35 12.08
N TYR A 40 -7.33 22.20 13.30
CA TYR A 40 -5.90 21.98 13.49
C TYR A 40 -5.39 20.74 12.76
N LEU A 41 -6.15 19.64 12.76
CA LEU A 41 -5.78 18.44 12.02
C LEU A 41 -5.88 18.69 10.51
N LEU A 42 -6.98 19.31 10.05
CA LEU A 42 -7.19 19.60 8.63
C LEU A 42 -6.08 20.50 8.06
N ASP A 43 -5.63 21.51 8.80
CA ASP A 43 -4.53 22.40 8.40
C ASP A 43 -3.22 21.61 8.19
N HIS A 44 -2.91 20.68 9.10
CA HIS A 44 -1.72 19.83 8.96
C HIS A 44 -1.84 18.91 7.74
N LEU A 45 -3.00 18.28 7.56
CA LEU A 45 -3.24 17.42 6.40
C LEU A 45 -3.19 18.20 5.08
N ALA A 46 -3.72 19.43 5.05
CA ALA A 46 -3.66 20.32 3.89
C ALA A 46 -2.22 20.71 3.50
N SER A 47 -1.30 20.75 4.48
CA SER A 47 0.13 20.98 4.23
C SER A 47 0.85 19.78 3.61
N GLY A 48 0.16 18.64 3.46
CA GLY A 48 0.70 17.40 2.91
C GLY A 48 1.26 16.44 3.97
N LEU A 49 1.08 16.74 5.26
CA LEU A 49 1.45 15.80 6.32
C LEU A 49 0.48 14.61 6.34
N ILE A 50 1.06 13.43 6.56
CA ILE A 50 0.31 12.21 6.78
C ILE A 50 0.60 11.76 8.20
N TYR A 51 -0.43 11.30 8.89
CA TYR A 51 -0.28 10.75 10.24
C TYR A 51 -0.57 9.26 10.25
N ARG A 52 -0.03 8.57 11.24
CA ARG A 52 -0.35 7.18 11.53
C ARG A 52 -0.53 6.94 13.02
N PHE A 53 -1.28 5.90 13.35
CA PHE A 53 -1.36 5.37 14.71
C PHE A 53 -1.81 3.89 14.68
N PRO A 54 -1.53 3.12 15.73
CA PRO A 54 -2.05 1.76 15.87
C PRO A 54 -3.56 1.76 16.12
N PHE A 55 -4.32 0.98 15.35
CA PHE A 55 -5.78 0.93 15.42
C PHE A 55 -6.33 -0.45 15.78
N SER A 56 -7.21 -0.52 16.77
CA SER A 56 -8.06 -1.69 17.02
C SER A 56 -9.51 -1.28 17.21
N TYR A 57 -10.40 -1.85 16.42
CA TYR A 57 -11.83 -1.57 16.54
C TYR A 57 -12.41 -2.10 17.86
N ARG A 58 -12.15 -3.37 18.20
CA ARG A 58 -12.74 -4.02 19.41
C ARG A 58 -11.75 -4.15 20.59
N GLY A 59 -10.50 -3.74 20.41
CA GLY A 59 -9.41 -4.25 21.24
C GLY A 59 -9.09 -5.70 20.88
N GLY A 60 -8.04 -6.26 21.48
CA GLY A 60 -7.65 -7.64 21.23
C GLY A 60 -6.15 -7.92 21.36
N THR A 61 -5.64 -8.77 20.47
CA THR A 61 -4.24 -9.22 20.46
C THR A 61 -3.37 -8.45 19.47
N GLU A 62 -3.95 -7.87 18.42
CA GLU A 62 -3.21 -7.16 17.37
C GLU A 62 -3.87 -5.84 16.98
N TYR A 63 -3.02 -4.87 16.64
CA TYR A 63 -3.42 -3.65 15.95
C TYR A 63 -3.30 -3.81 14.44
N ASP A 64 -4.19 -3.13 13.73
CA ASP A 64 -3.97 -2.70 12.36
C ASP A 64 -3.26 -1.35 12.36
N ASN A 65 -2.71 -0.95 11.22
CA ASN A 65 -2.20 0.40 11.02
C ASN A 65 -3.35 1.29 10.55
N ALA A 66 -3.50 2.46 11.15
CA ALA A 66 -4.34 3.53 10.64
C ALA A 66 -3.45 4.64 10.08
N PHE A 67 -3.72 5.06 8.84
CA PHE A 67 -3.20 6.31 8.30
C PHE A 67 -4.31 7.35 8.25
N VAL A 68 -3.97 8.59 8.58
CA VAL A 68 -4.86 9.74 8.46
C VAL A 68 -4.30 10.65 7.37
N ILE A 69 -5.10 10.87 6.33
CA ILE A 69 -4.80 11.75 5.20
C ILE A 69 -5.96 12.72 5.01
N GLY A 70 -5.73 13.85 4.35
CA GLY A 70 -6.81 14.79 4.07
C GLY A 70 -6.45 15.73 2.93
N ASN A 71 -7.45 16.49 2.50
CA ASN A 71 -7.35 17.48 1.42
C ASN A 71 -7.64 18.91 1.91
N GLY A 72 -7.67 19.12 3.23
CA GLY A 72 -7.96 20.39 3.88
C GLY A 72 -9.44 20.63 4.19
N SER A 73 -10.37 19.93 3.55
CA SER A 73 -11.80 19.97 3.93
C SER A 73 -12.25 18.70 4.63
N GLU A 74 -11.69 17.56 4.25
CA GLU A 74 -12.04 16.25 4.79
C GLU A 74 -10.79 15.51 5.24
N ALA A 75 -10.95 14.75 6.32
CA ALA A 75 -9.96 13.82 6.81
C ALA A 75 -10.46 12.38 6.65
N PHE A 76 -9.58 11.51 6.17
CA PHE A 76 -9.85 10.11 5.93
C PHE A 76 -8.93 9.26 6.79
N MET A 77 -9.48 8.22 7.41
CA MET A 77 -8.74 7.21 8.14
C MET A 77 -8.74 5.90 7.36
N ILE A 78 -7.56 5.45 6.95
CA ILE A 78 -7.34 4.25 6.15
C ILE A 78 -6.73 3.18 7.05
N ILE A 79 -7.48 2.11 7.26
CA ILE A 79 -7.07 0.99 8.11
C ILE A 79 -6.53 -0.14 7.24
N GLY A 80 -5.41 -0.73 7.66
CA GLY A 80 -4.82 -1.84 6.93
C GLY A 80 -3.69 -2.54 7.68
N LYS A 81 -2.96 -3.37 6.94
CA LYS A 81 -1.73 -4.02 7.43
C LYS A 81 -0.57 -3.62 6.53
N GLN A 82 0.61 -3.44 7.11
CA GLN A 82 1.81 -3.16 6.32
C GLN A 82 2.16 -4.36 5.44
N ALA A 83 2.32 -4.13 4.14
CA ALA A 83 2.85 -5.13 3.24
C ALA A 83 4.32 -5.38 3.56
N LYS A 84 4.72 -6.66 3.55
CA LYS A 84 6.13 -7.06 3.57
C LYS A 84 6.51 -7.45 2.15
N PHE A 85 7.08 -6.52 1.41
CA PHE A 85 7.61 -6.82 0.08
C PHE A 85 8.86 -7.68 0.21
N GLN A 86 8.93 -8.76 -0.56
CA GLN A 86 10.13 -9.54 -0.72
C GLN A 86 10.63 -9.35 -2.14
N TYR A 87 11.92 -9.05 -2.27
CA TYR A 87 12.54 -8.95 -3.58
C TYR A 87 12.67 -10.35 -4.18
N SER A 88 11.98 -10.58 -5.30
CA SER A 88 12.10 -11.81 -6.07
C SER A 88 13.17 -11.64 -7.14
N LYS A 89 14.32 -12.30 -6.99
CA LYS A 89 15.34 -12.42 -8.05
C LYS A 89 14.98 -13.57 -8.98
N LEU A 90 15.01 -13.33 -10.28
CA LEU A 90 15.00 -14.41 -11.27
C LEU A 90 16.37 -15.12 -11.22
N ASN A 91 16.46 -16.27 -10.54
CA ASN A 91 17.65 -17.12 -10.54
C ASN A 91 17.81 -17.92 -11.86
N GLN A 92 17.48 -17.31 -13.00
CA GLN A 92 17.79 -17.92 -14.29
C GLN A 92 19.10 -17.36 -14.81
N ALA A 93 20.19 -18.06 -14.48
CA ALA A 93 21.28 -18.14 -15.44
C ALA A 93 20.73 -18.92 -16.65
N ALA A 94 20.07 -18.20 -17.56
CA ALA A 94 19.78 -18.74 -18.87
C ALA A 94 21.14 -18.96 -19.53
N ARG A 95 21.66 -20.20 -19.45
CA ARG A 95 22.57 -20.65 -20.50
C ARG A 95 21.73 -20.63 -21.77
N LEU A 96 22.03 -19.68 -22.65
CA LEU A 96 21.75 -19.87 -24.06
C LEU A 96 22.61 -21.07 -24.44
N ASP A 97 22.03 -22.27 -24.46
CA ASP A 97 22.65 -23.34 -25.22
C ASP A 97 22.74 -22.78 -26.64
N SER A 98 23.98 -22.66 -27.13
CA SER A 98 24.24 -22.31 -28.52
C SER A 98 23.57 -23.38 -29.35
N ILE A 99 22.35 -23.09 -29.83
CA ILE A 99 21.73 -23.85 -30.89
C ILE A 99 22.67 -23.61 -32.06
N GLU A 100 23.45 -24.62 -32.43
CA GLU A 100 24.09 -24.61 -33.74
C GLU A 100 22.95 -24.42 -34.74
N GLU A 101 22.91 -23.27 -35.41
CA GLU A 101 22.00 -23.04 -36.52
C GLU A 101 22.37 -24.09 -37.57
N GLU A 102 21.59 -25.18 -37.64
CA GLU A 102 21.61 -26.04 -38.81
C GLU A 102 21.17 -25.15 -39.98
N GLU A 103 22.11 -24.87 -40.90
CA GLU A 103 21.81 -24.24 -42.18
C GLU A 103 20.77 -25.11 -42.91
N ILE A 104 19.51 -24.70 -42.83
CA ILE A 104 18.45 -25.28 -43.65
C ILE A 104 18.78 -24.88 -45.10
N SER A 105 19.27 -25.85 -45.87
CA SER A 105 19.57 -25.62 -47.29
C SER A 105 18.27 -25.31 -48.04
N GLY A 106 18.31 -24.32 -48.93
CA GLY A 106 17.12 -23.80 -49.63
C GLY A 106 16.41 -24.78 -50.56
N ASP A 107 16.89 -26.02 -50.67
CA ASP A 107 16.27 -27.09 -51.47
C ASP A 107 15.17 -27.87 -50.71
N ASP A 108 15.06 -27.73 -49.38
CA ASP A 108 14.03 -28.41 -48.57
C ASP A 108 12.77 -27.55 -48.31
N LEU A 109 12.71 -26.33 -48.85
CA LEU A 109 11.58 -25.40 -48.70
C LEU A 109 10.68 -25.41 -49.95
N ASP A 110 9.97 -26.51 -50.19
CA ASP A 110 8.90 -26.56 -51.19
C ASP A 110 7.67 -25.78 -50.69
N PHE A 111 7.53 -24.53 -51.15
CA PHE A 111 6.38 -23.66 -50.91
C PHE A 111 5.23 -23.96 -51.90
N ASP A 112 4.72 -25.19 -51.91
CA ASP A 112 3.43 -25.47 -52.54
C ASP A 112 2.29 -25.12 -51.57
N LEU A 113 1.90 -23.85 -51.57
CA LEU A 113 0.67 -23.36 -50.94
C LEU A 113 -0.48 -23.48 -51.95
N PHE A 114 -1.20 -24.60 -51.90
CA PHE A 114 -2.52 -24.74 -52.51
C PHE A 114 -3.64 -24.38 -51.53
#